data_AF-A0A7D9JJH6-F1
#
_entry.id   AF-A0A7D9JJH6-F1
#
_cell.length_a   1.000
_cell.length_b   1.000
_cell.length_c   1.000
_cell.angle_alpha   90.00
_cell.angle_beta   90.00
_cell.angle_gamma   90.00
#
_symmetry.space_group_name_H-M   'P 1'
#
loop_
_entity.id
_entity.type
_entity.pdbx_description
1 polymer ?
#
loop_
_entity_poly.entity_id
_entity_poly.type
_entity_poly.pdbx_seq_one_letter_code
_entity_poly.pdbx_strand_id
1 'polypeptide(L)'
;MENASYFLHLVSWWEHRNDSNVLFLFFEDMKDDLESVVRKTAAFIGIQDEEKIEKAVEMSSFEFMKGNQKKFSDMRIARYRNVACGLPHDVVPNKVVTGSASRGRELMDDKTKEIIQGKWLEVVAKQTGFQDYNELRSAFKKEKINNN
;
A
#
# COMPACT_ATOMS: atom_id res chain seq x y z
N MET A 1 -13.74 -18.54 6.37
CA MET A 1 -12.83 -17.51 5.81
C MET A 1 -13.66 -16.32 5.30
N GLU A 2 -14.56 -15.77 6.13
CA GLU A 2 -15.44 -14.65 5.72
C GLU A 2 -14.79 -13.25 5.90
N ASN A 3 -13.60 -13.17 6.48
CA ASN A 3 -12.95 -11.90 6.89
C ASN A 3 -11.72 -11.49 6.05
N ALA A 4 -11.66 -11.86 4.77
CA ALA A 4 -10.50 -11.57 3.90
C ALA A 4 -10.74 -10.47 2.84
N SER A 5 -11.82 -9.70 2.96
CA SER A 5 -12.12 -8.61 2.02
C SER A 5 -11.27 -7.37 2.32
N TYR A 6 -10.67 -6.79 1.28
CA TYR A 6 -9.95 -5.52 1.34
C TYR A 6 -10.74 -4.41 2.05
N PHE A 7 -12.04 -4.28 1.75
CA PHE A 7 -12.87 -3.20 2.28
C PHE A 7 -13.09 -3.31 3.79
N LEU A 8 -13.29 -4.53 4.30
CA LEU A 8 -13.43 -4.77 5.74
C LEU A 8 -12.12 -4.48 6.48
N HIS A 9 -10.98 -4.87 5.90
CA HIS A 9 -9.66 -4.57 6.46
C HIS A 9 -9.37 -3.05 6.46
N LEU A 10 -9.71 -2.35 5.38
CA LEU A 10 -9.55 -0.89 5.31
C LEU A 10 -10.32 -0.22 6.46
N VAL A 11 -11.58 -0.59 6.65
CA VAL A 11 -12.42 0.09 7.64
C VAL A 11 -12.05 -0.30 9.06
N SER A 12 -11.69 -1.55 9.32
CA SER A 12 -11.25 -1.96 10.65
C SER A 12 -10.04 -1.15 11.14
N TRP A 13 -9.16 -0.72 10.24
CA TRP A 13 -8.03 0.16 10.57
C TRP A 13 -8.35 1.65 10.48
N TRP A 14 -9.38 2.04 9.72
CA TRP A 14 -9.78 3.44 9.59
C TRP A 14 -10.20 4.06 10.92
N GLU A 15 -10.82 3.27 11.80
CA GLU A 15 -11.21 3.69 13.15
C GLU A 15 -9.99 4.06 14.01
N HIS A 16 -8.87 3.37 13.81
CA HIS A 16 -7.61 3.55 14.55
C HIS A 16 -6.67 4.60 13.96
N ARG A 17 -7.02 5.26 12.86
CA ARG A 17 -6.11 6.19 12.13
C ARG A 17 -5.62 7.39 12.94
N ASN A 18 -6.26 7.66 14.09
CA ASN A 18 -5.94 8.74 15.01
C ASN A 18 -5.37 8.25 16.35
N ASP A 19 -5.17 6.94 16.52
CA ASP A 19 -4.51 6.39 17.70
C ASP A 19 -3.04 6.79 17.70
N SER A 20 -2.50 7.14 18.87
CA SER A 20 -1.14 7.68 18.99
C SER A 20 -0.03 6.69 18.60
N ASN A 21 -0.34 5.40 18.60
CA ASN A 21 0.54 4.30 18.22
C ASN A 21 0.22 3.74 16.81
N VAL A 22 -0.53 4.47 15.99
CA VAL A 22 -0.86 4.08 14.61
C VAL A 22 -0.45 5.19 13.63
N LEU A 23 0.40 4.84 12.67
CA LEU A 23 0.73 5.71 11.54
C LEU A 23 -0.02 5.23 10.29
N PHE A 24 -1.10 5.93 9.96
CA PHE A 24 -1.87 5.66 8.74
C PHE A 24 -1.25 6.39 7.52
N LEU A 25 -1.00 5.65 6.43
CA LEU A 25 -0.36 6.14 5.20
C LEU A 25 -1.10 5.61 3.96
N PHE A 26 -1.01 6.36 2.86
CA PHE A 26 -1.49 5.93 1.55
C PHE A 26 -0.31 5.59 0.64
N PHE A 27 -0.42 4.51 -0.13
CA PHE A 27 0.64 4.10 -1.05
C PHE A 27 0.95 5.17 -2.09
N GLU A 28 -0.08 5.87 -2.56
CA GLU A 28 0.06 6.97 -3.49
C GLU A 28 0.89 8.13 -2.90
N ASP A 29 0.85 8.37 -1.59
CA ASP A 29 1.68 9.40 -0.95
C ASP A 29 3.16 9.04 -1.02
N MET A 30 3.50 7.75 -0.85
CA MET A 30 4.87 7.26 -1.02
C MET A 30 5.36 7.40 -2.46
N LYS A 31 4.43 7.38 -3.43
CA LYS A 31 4.73 7.58 -4.85
C LYS A 31 4.89 9.06 -5.21
N ASP A 32 4.09 9.91 -4.60
CA ASP A 32 4.09 11.35 -4.83
C ASP A 32 5.31 12.02 -4.17
N ASP A 33 5.61 11.65 -2.91
CA ASP A 33 6.72 12.20 -2.13
C ASP A 33 7.22 11.16 -1.09
N LEU A 34 8.16 10.32 -1.53
CA LEU A 34 8.74 9.28 -0.69
C LEU A 34 9.48 9.84 0.53
N GLU A 35 10.23 10.93 0.35
CA GLU A 35 11.06 11.50 1.40
C GLU A 35 10.21 11.99 2.57
N SER A 36 9.15 12.73 2.29
CA SER A 36 8.21 13.20 3.31
C SER A 36 7.59 12.04 4.09
N VAL A 37 7.21 10.95 3.41
CA VAL A 37 6.65 9.76 4.08
C VAL A 37 7.68 9.05 4.95
N VAL A 38 8.93 8.91 4.48
CA VAL A 38 10.02 8.30 5.28
C VAL A 38 10.31 9.15 6.50
N ARG A 39 10.41 10.48 6.36
CA ARG A 39 10.62 11.41 7.49
C ARG A 39 9.48 11.34 8.50
N LYS A 40 8.23 11.31 8.03
CA LYS A 40 7.04 11.13 8.89
C LYS A 40 7.10 9.80 9.65
N THR A 41 7.55 8.73 8.98
CA THR A 41 7.73 7.41 9.60
C THR A 41 8.82 7.44 10.65
N ALA A 42 9.97 8.06 10.35
CA ALA A 42 11.08 8.22 11.29
C ALA A 42 10.66 9.00 12.54
N ALA A 43 9.95 10.12 12.37
CA ALA A 43 9.40 10.90 13.48
C ALA A 43 8.44 10.08 14.34
N PHE A 44 7.56 9.30 13.71
CA PHE A 44 6.61 8.42 14.41
C PHE A 44 7.29 7.35 15.28
N ILE A 45 8.40 6.78 14.81
CA ILE A 45 9.17 5.78 15.58
C ILE A 45 10.32 6.39 16.41
N GLY A 46 10.40 7.72 16.50
CA GLY A 46 11.39 8.43 17.32
C GLY A 46 12.82 8.42 16.80
N ILE A 47 13.03 8.31 15.48
CA ILE A 47 14.33 8.38 14.83
C ILE A 47 14.58 9.80 14.29
N GLN A 48 15.71 10.41 14.68
CA GLN A 48 16.16 11.73 14.23
C GLN A 48 17.52 11.69 13.51
N ASP A 49 18.04 10.49 13.25
CA ASP A 49 19.34 10.28 12.60
C ASP A 49 19.20 10.53 11.09
N GLU A 50 19.70 11.68 10.64
CA GLU A 50 19.54 12.15 9.26
C GLU A 50 20.21 11.21 8.24
N GLU A 51 21.40 10.68 8.55
CA GLU A 51 22.09 9.73 7.66
C GLU A 51 21.26 8.46 7.46
N LYS A 52 20.65 7.94 8.54
CA LYS A 52 19.77 6.77 8.44
C LYS A 52 18.48 7.08 7.68
N ILE A 53 17.94 8.28 7.83
CA ILE A 53 16.73 8.72 7.13
C ILE A 53 17.00 8.83 5.63
N GLU A 54 18.06 9.54 5.23
CA GLU A 54 18.48 9.68 3.83
C GLU A 54 18.72 8.31 3.19
N LYS A 55 19.42 7.42 3.90
CA LYS A 55 19.65 6.04 3.44
C LYS A 55 18.35 5.25 3.30
N ALA A 56 17.39 5.44 4.21
CA ALA A 56 16.08 4.80 4.12
C ALA A 56 15.30 5.31 2.90
N VAL A 57 15.38 6.60 2.57
CA VAL A 57 14.80 7.17 1.34
C VAL A 57 15.42 6.51 0.10
N GLU A 58 16.75 6.48 0.01
CA GLU A 58 17.46 5.87 -1.11
C GLU A 58 17.06 4.40 -1.28
N MET A 59 17.17 3.61 -0.21
CA MET A 59 16.94 2.16 -0.26
C MET A 59 15.47 1.77 -0.47
N SER A 60 14.54 2.68 -0.17
CA SER A 60 13.10 2.50 -0.40
C SER A 60 12.64 3.04 -1.75
N SER A 61 13.52 3.71 -2.51
CA SER A 61 13.20 4.16 -3.87
C SER A 61 12.87 2.98 -4.78
N PHE A 62 12.02 3.21 -5.77
CA PHE A 62 11.65 2.17 -6.72
C PHE A 62 12.87 1.69 -7.51
N GLU A 63 13.75 2.61 -7.89
CA GLU A 63 14.98 2.42 -8.64
C GLU A 63 15.92 1.48 -7.88
N PHE A 64 16.17 1.77 -6.60
CA PHE A 64 16.99 0.93 -5.75
C PHE A 64 16.36 -0.45 -5.57
N MET A 65 15.08 -0.51 -5.21
CA MET A 65 14.37 -1.78 -5.00
C MET A 65 14.35 -2.63 -6.27
N LYS A 66 14.15 -2.00 -7.45
CA LYS A 66 14.12 -2.68 -8.75
C LYS A 66 15.49 -3.19 -9.14
N GLY A 67 16.54 -2.39 -8.98
CA GLY A 67 17.94 -2.82 -9.17
C GLY A 67 18.32 -3.98 -8.24
N ASN A 68 17.71 -4.04 -7.05
CA ASN A 68 17.93 -5.07 -6.04
C ASN A 68 16.83 -6.16 -6.01
N GLN A 69 15.99 -6.30 -7.04
CA GLN A 69 14.78 -7.14 -7.00
C GLN A 69 14.99 -8.60 -6.56
N LYS A 70 16.18 -9.16 -6.79
CA LYS A 70 16.56 -10.52 -6.35
C LYS A 70 16.58 -10.69 -4.83
N LYS A 71 16.75 -9.61 -4.05
CA LYS A 71 16.69 -9.65 -2.58
C LYS A 71 15.26 -9.80 -2.06
N PHE A 72 14.27 -9.42 -2.88
CA PHE A 72 12.85 -9.45 -2.54
C PHE A 72 12.10 -10.61 -3.20
N SER A 73 12.80 -11.52 -3.88
CA SER A 73 12.17 -12.64 -4.58
C SER A 73 12.00 -13.85 -3.66
N ASP A 74 10.87 -14.52 -3.81
CA ASP A 74 10.53 -15.71 -3.02
C ASP A 74 11.14 -17.00 -3.59
N MET A 75 12.36 -16.96 -4.17
CA MET A 75 12.94 -18.08 -4.93
C MET A 75 12.85 -19.42 -4.18
N ARG A 76 13.15 -19.40 -2.88
CA ARG A 76 13.14 -20.60 -2.03
C ARG A 76 11.73 -21.17 -1.86
N ILE A 77 10.74 -20.31 -1.63
CA ILE A 77 9.34 -20.72 -1.46
C ILE A 77 8.74 -21.13 -2.80
N ALA A 78 9.03 -20.37 -3.87
CA ALA A 78 8.53 -20.63 -5.21
C ALA A 78 8.89 -22.04 -5.69
N ARG A 79 10.11 -22.53 -5.39
CA ARG A 79 10.52 -23.90 -5.74
C ARG A 79 9.56 -24.97 -5.19
N TYR A 80 9.23 -24.91 -3.90
CA TYR A 80 8.36 -25.92 -3.27
C TYR A 80 6.89 -25.70 -3.63
N ARG A 81 6.44 -24.43 -3.61
CA ARG A 81 5.08 -24.06 -4.01
C ARG A 81 4.77 -24.50 -5.43
N ASN A 82 5.67 -24.25 -6.38
CA ASN A 82 5.41 -24.54 -7.79
C ASN A 82 5.19 -26.04 -8.02
N VAL A 83 6.02 -26.89 -7.41
CA VAL A 83 5.83 -28.34 -7.45
C VAL A 83 4.48 -28.73 -6.85
N ALA A 84 4.14 -28.21 -5.67
CA ALA A 84 2.88 -28.51 -5.00
C ALA A 84 1.63 -28.03 -5.78
N CYS A 85 1.76 -26.94 -6.54
CA CYS A 85 0.68 -26.35 -7.33
C CYS A 85 0.66 -26.76 -8.81
N GLY A 86 1.54 -27.67 -9.25
CA GLY A 86 1.64 -28.08 -10.66
C GLY A 86 2.12 -26.97 -11.62
N LEU A 87 2.85 -25.99 -11.10
CA LEU A 87 3.43 -24.89 -11.88
C LEU A 87 4.86 -25.23 -12.35
N PRO A 88 5.35 -24.61 -13.45
CA PRO A 88 6.73 -24.78 -13.88
C PRO A 88 7.74 -24.41 -12.77
N HIS A 89 8.81 -25.18 -12.66
CA HIS A 89 9.78 -25.11 -11.56
C HIS A 89 10.54 -23.77 -11.52
N ASP A 90 10.80 -23.18 -12.68
CA ASP A 90 11.64 -22.01 -12.90
C ASP A 90 10.86 -20.68 -12.88
N VAL A 91 9.53 -20.72 -12.83
CA VAL A 91 8.71 -19.51 -12.80
C VAL A 91 8.73 -18.89 -11.42
N VAL A 92 9.44 -17.77 -11.30
CA VAL A 92 9.47 -16.96 -10.09
C VAL A 92 8.90 -15.57 -10.38
N PRO A 93 7.85 -15.15 -9.65
CA PRO A 93 7.29 -13.83 -9.84
C PRO A 93 8.26 -12.75 -9.32
N ASN A 94 8.43 -11.69 -10.11
CA ASN A 94 9.05 -10.47 -9.61
C ASN A 94 8.11 -9.79 -8.61
N LYS A 95 8.64 -9.35 -7.47
CA LYS A 95 7.86 -8.61 -6.45
C LYS A 95 7.93 -7.10 -6.63
N VAL A 96 8.99 -6.61 -7.27
CA VAL A 96 9.15 -5.20 -7.65
C VAL A 96 8.84 -5.08 -9.14
N VAL A 97 7.60 -4.73 -9.48
CA VAL A 97 7.09 -4.84 -10.86
C VAL A 97 7.12 -3.50 -11.59
N THR A 98 6.04 -2.72 -11.49
CA THR A 98 5.83 -1.46 -12.24
C THR A 98 6.02 -0.22 -11.38
N GLY A 99 5.84 -0.33 -10.06
CA GLY A 99 5.83 0.83 -9.16
C GLY A 99 4.68 1.80 -9.41
N SER A 100 3.67 1.43 -10.20
CA SER A 100 2.52 2.27 -10.54
C SER A 100 1.38 2.09 -9.54
N ALA A 101 0.72 3.20 -9.18
CA ALA A 101 -0.50 3.19 -8.38
C ALA A 101 -1.79 3.03 -9.21
N SER A 102 -1.73 3.28 -10.53
CA SER A 102 -2.93 3.30 -11.40
C SER A 102 -3.09 2.06 -12.27
N ARG A 103 -2.00 1.31 -12.49
CA ARG A 103 -1.95 0.23 -13.49
C ARG A 103 -3.04 -0.82 -13.32
N GLY A 104 -3.37 -1.18 -12.08
CA GLY A 104 -4.45 -2.12 -11.79
C GLY A 104 -5.80 -1.61 -12.31
N ARG A 105 -6.14 -0.35 -12.02
CA ARG A 105 -7.38 0.29 -12.48
C ARG A 105 -7.43 0.42 -14.00
N GLU A 106 -6.31 0.73 -14.66
CA GLU A 106 -6.23 0.85 -16.13
C GLU A 106 -6.47 -0.48 -16.86
N LEU A 107 -6.08 -1.60 -16.24
CA LEU A 107 -6.24 -2.94 -16.82
C LEU A 107 -7.62 -3.56 -16.56
N MET A 108 -8.42 -2.96 -15.67
CA MET A 108 -9.76 -3.46 -15.35
C MET A 108 -10.79 -3.00 -16.39
N ASP A 109 -11.70 -3.90 -16.75
CA ASP A 109 -12.92 -3.54 -17.47
C ASP A 109 -13.88 -2.74 -16.58
N ASP A 110 -14.85 -2.08 -17.22
CA ASP A 110 -15.77 -1.18 -16.53
C ASP A 110 -16.71 -1.92 -15.57
N LYS A 111 -17.15 -3.12 -15.94
CA LYS A 111 -17.97 -3.98 -15.08
C LYS A 111 -17.25 -4.31 -13.77
N THR A 112 -15.96 -4.60 -13.83
CA THR A 112 -15.14 -4.88 -12.65
C THR A 112 -15.00 -3.64 -11.78
N LYS A 113 -14.78 -2.46 -12.38
CA LYS A 113 -14.74 -1.17 -11.65
C LYS A 113 -16.07 -0.89 -10.94
N GLU A 114 -17.20 -1.14 -11.61
CA GLU A 114 -18.54 -0.99 -11.04
C GLU A 114 -18.76 -1.92 -9.85
N ILE A 115 -18.33 -3.19 -9.92
CA ILE A 115 -18.42 -4.14 -8.81
C ILE A 115 -17.60 -3.65 -7.60
N ILE A 116 -16.36 -3.20 -7.85
CA ILE A 116 -15.48 -2.65 -6.79
C ILE A 116 -16.12 -1.42 -6.16
N GLN A 117 -16.66 -0.50 -6.97
CA GLN A 117 -17.34 0.70 -6.48
C GLN A 117 -18.62 0.34 -5.69
N GLY A 118 -19.40 -0.63 -6.17
CA GLY A 118 -20.56 -1.13 -5.44
C GLY A 118 -20.17 -1.66 -4.06
N LYS A 119 -19.07 -2.40 -3.96
CA LYS A 119 -18.58 -2.91 -2.67
C LYS A 119 -18.03 -1.82 -1.77
N TRP A 120 -17.40 -0.79 -2.33
CA TRP A 120 -17.01 0.41 -1.59
C TRP A 120 -18.22 1.06 -0.93
N LEU A 121 -19.29 1.32 -1.70
CA LEU A 121 -20.51 1.94 -1.20
C LEU A 121 -21.21 1.07 -0.15
N GLU A 122 -21.19 -0.25 -0.33
CA GLU A 122 -21.83 -1.20 0.59
C GLU A 122 -21.14 -1.27 1.95
N VAL A 123 -19.80 -1.14 1.99
CA VAL A 123 -18.98 -1.36 3.18
C VAL A 123 -18.35 -0.05 3.68
N VAL A 124 -17.44 0.52 2.90
CA VAL A 124 -16.61 1.66 3.32
C VAL A 124 -17.44 2.91 3.50
N ALA A 125 -18.27 3.28 2.52
CA ALA A 125 -19.05 4.51 2.59
C ALA A 125 -20.04 4.50 3.76
N LYS A 126 -20.61 3.34 4.13
CA LYS A 126 -21.50 3.24 5.30
C LYS A 126 -20.80 3.55 6.62
N GLN A 127 -19.50 3.30 6.71
CA GLN A 127 -18.73 3.45 7.93
C GLN A 127 -17.96 4.78 7.96
N THR A 128 -17.47 5.25 6.81
CA THR A 128 -16.63 6.46 6.73
C THR A 128 -17.36 7.68 6.19
N GLY A 129 -18.48 7.49 5.48
CA GLY A 129 -19.23 8.54 4.77
C GLY A 129 -18.68 8.90 3.38
N PHE A 130 -17.47 8.45 3.02
CA PHE A 130 -16.82 8.80 1.76
C PHE A 130 -17.29 7.92 0.59
N GLN A 131 -17.66 8.55 -0.52
CA GLN A 131 -18.25 7.89 -1.68
C GLN A 131 -17.22 7.09 -2.50
N ASP A 132 -15.95 7.48 -2.44
CA ASP A 132 -14.86 6.76 -3.08
C ASP A 132 -13.51 6.91 -2.35
N TYR A 133 -12.51 6.18 -2.85
CA TYR A 133 -11.15 6.17 -2.30
C TYR A 133 -10.45 7.53 -2.36
N ASN A 134 -10.64 8.28 -3.44
CA ASN A 134 -9.98 9.57 -3.62
C ASN A 134 -10.55 10.61 -2.66
N GLU A 135 -11.86 10.58 -2.44
CA GLU A 135 -12.51 11.43 -1.44
C GLU A 135 -11.97 11.13 -0.04
N LEU A 136 -11.91 9.85 0.36
CA LEU A 136 -11.36 9.41 1.65
C LEU A 136 -9.89 9.85 1.83
N ARG A 137 -9.04 9.61 0.84
CA ARG A 137 -7.62 10.04 0.88
C ARG A 137 -7.49 11.55 0.97
N SER A 138 -8.29 12.29 0.21
CA SER A 138 -8.26 13.77 0.20
C SER A 138 -8.73 14.35 1.53
N ALA A 139 -9.78 13.78 2.11
CA ALA A 139 -10.27 14.17 3.43
C ALA A 139 -9.22 13.92 4.52
N PHE A 140 -8.57 12.75 4.51
CA PHE A 140 -7.48 12.44 5.43
C PHE A 140 -6.33 13.45 5.34
N LYS A 141 -5.89 13.79 4.13
CA LYS A 141 -4.82 14.76 3.93
C LYS A 141 -5.18 16.13 4.52
N LYS A 142 -6.40 16.62 4.26
CA LYS A 142 -6.89 17.88 4.83
C LYS A 142 -6.93 17.84 6.36
N GLU A 143 -7.42 16.74 6.94
CA GLU A 143 -7.43 16.53 8.40
C GLU A 143 -6.01 16.65 9.00
N LYS A 144 -5.00 16.02 8.38
CA LYS A 144 -3.63 16.06 8.90
C LYS A 144 -2.88 17.37 8.64
N ILE A 145 -3.22 18.10 7.58
CA ILE A 145 -2.68 19.47 7.35
C ILE A 145 -3.19 20.43 8.42
N ASN A 146 -4.46 20.32 8.82
CA ASN A 146 -5.07 21.23 9.79
C ASN A 146 -4.69 20.95 11.25
N ASN A 147 -4.13 19.77 11.53
CA ASN A 147 -3.77 19.31 12.88
C ASN A 147 -2.26 19.36 13.16
N ASN A 148 -1.45 19.81 12.20
CA ASN A 148 -0.01 20.07 12.33
C ASN A 148 0.26 21.58 12.33
#